data_AF-A0A8S2FMV4-F1
#
_entry.id   AF-A0A8S2FMV4-F1
#
_cell.length_a   1.000
_cell.length_b   1.000
_cell.length_c   1.000
_cell.angle_alpha   90.00
_cell.angle_beta   90.00
_cell.angle_gamma   90.00
#
_symmetry.space_group_name_H-M   'P 1'
#
loop_
_entity.id
_entity.type
_entity.pdbx_description
1 polymer ?
#
loop_
_entity_poly.entity_id
_entity_poly.type
_entity_poly.pdbx_seq_one_letter_code
_entity_poly.pdbx_strand_id
1 'polypeptide(L)'
;MPNQSNERAIQLISQYAKQLRPKVNSDFDSILSAIGDAKVVMIGEASHGTYEFYENRAELTKRLIKEKGFTILACEADWPCAWKVNQWVKGVSTNEKNAEEALGEFLRFPRWMWRNTGSL
;
A
#
# COMPACT_ATOMS: atom_id res chain seq x y z
N MET A 1 8.46 12.32 -33.99
CA MET A 1 7.28 13.18 -33.75
C MET A 1 6.20 12.33 -33.10
N PRO A 2 5.48 12.79 -32.07
CA PRO A 2 4.34 12.05 -31.53
C PRO A 2 3.31 11.81 -32.65
N ASN A 3 2.85 10.57 -32.80
CA ASN A 3 1.72 10.25 -33.69
C ASN A 3 0.44 10.87 -33.09
N GLN A 4 -0.48 11.43 -33.90
CA GLN A 4 -1.79 11.95 -33.47
C GLN A 4 -2.56 10.99 -32.54
N SER A 5 -2.39 9.67 -32.72
CA SER A 5 -2.95 8.65 -31.83
C SER A 5 -2.44 8.76 -30.38
N ASN A 6 -1.17 9.10 -30.19
CA ASN A 6 -0.57 9.26 -28.86
C ASN A 6 -1.05 10.54 -28.19
N GLU A 7 -1.22 11.63 -28.95
CA GLU A 7 -1.75 12.89 -28.43
C GLU A 7 -3.19 12.71 -27.94
N ARG A 8 -4.01 11.97 -28.69
CA ARG A 8 -5.37 11.64 -28.28
C ARG A 8 -5.39 10.77 -27.02
N ALA A 9 -4.51 9.79 -26.91
CA ALA A 9 -4.40 8.95 -25.71
C ALA A 9 -3.99 9.76 -24.47
N ILE A 10 -3.00 10.65 -24.61
CA ILE A 10 -2.55 11.53 -23.52
C ILE A 10 -3.69 12.45 -23.06
N GLN A 11 -4.44 13.04 -23.99
CA GLN A 11 -5.60 13.88 -23.66
C GLN A 11 -6.66 13.10 -22.88
N LEU A 12 -6.99 11.88 -23.32
CA LEU A 12 -7.97 11.05 -22.64
C LEU A 12 -7.50 10.65 -21.24
N ILE A 13 -6.25 10.21 -21.09
CA ILE A 13 -5.69 9.90 -19.78
C ILE A 13 -5.75 11.14 -18.88
N SER A 14 -5.32 12.30 -19.37
CA SER A 14 -5.33 13.56 -18.59
C SER A 14 -6.74 13.98 -18.17
N GLN A 15 -7.74 13.72 -19.01
CA GLN A 15 -9.14 14.07 -18.74
C GLN A 15 -9.76 13.19 -17.64
N TYR A 16 -9.41 11.90 -17.59
CA TYR A 16 -10.06 10.93 -16.69
C TYR A 16 -9.18 10.50 -15.51
N ALA A 17 -7.87 10.75 -15.56
CA ALA A 17 -6.96 10.45 -14.47
C ALA A 17 -7.36 11.23 -13.23
N LYS A 18 -7.38 10.53 -12.10
CA LYS A 18 -7.56 11.13 -10.78
C LYS A 18 -6.22 11.12 -10.09
N GLN A 19 -5.78 12.30 -9.67
CA GLN A 19 -4.55 12.43 -8.91
C GLN A 19 -4.73 11.73 -7.56
N LEU A 20 -3.73 10.94 -7.16
CA LEU A 20 -3.66 10.34 -5.84
C LEU A 20 -2.55 11.02 -5.07
N ARG A 21 -2.92 11.75 -4.02
CA ARG A 21 -1.97 12.28 -3.04
C ARG A 21 -2.20 11.56 -1.72
N PRO A 22 -1.14 10.96 -1.14
CA PRO A 22 -1.23 10.43 0.20
C PRO A 22 -1.73 11.50 1.17
N LYS A 23 -2.60 11.12 2.12
CA LYS A 23 -3.23 11.99 3.14
C LYS A 23 -4.36 12.90 2.65
N VAL A 24 -4.65 12.97 1.36
CA VAL A 24 -5.87 13.62 0.87
C VAL A 24 -6.95 12.55 0.74
N ASN A 25 -7.80 12.40 1.77
CA ASN A 25 -8.79 11.33 1.82
C ASN A 25 -9.67 11.30 0.56
N SER A 26 -10.17 12.45 0.11
CA SER A 26 -11.06 12.54 -1.05
C SER A 26 -10.49 11.96 -2.34
N ASP A 27 -9.15 11.96 -2.50
CA ASP A 27 -8.50 11.43 -3.70
C ASP A 27 -8.73 9.90 -3.84
N PHE A 28 -8.91 9.18 -2.71
CA PHE A 28 -9.18 7.74 -2.69
C PHE A 28 -10.67 7.37 -2.79
N ASP A 29 -11.60 8.32 -2.65
CA ASP A 29 -13.06 8.04 -2.63
C ASP A 29 -13.50 7.34 -3.91
N SER A 30 -12.95 7.78 -5.04
CA SER A 30 -13.25 7.19 -6.33
C SER A 30 -12.81 5.73 -6.45
N ILE A 31 -11.69 5.37 -5.82
CA ILE A 31 -11.19 4.00 -5.77
C ILE A 31 -12.09 3.16 -4.87
N LEU A 32 -12.45 3.65 -3.68
CA LEU A 32 -13.33 2.93 -2.76
C LEU A 32 -14.74 2.73 -3.31
N SER A 33 -15.23 3.69 -4.09
CA SER A 33 -16.49 3.56 -4.83
C SER A 33 -16.37 2.48 -5.91
N ALA A 34 -15.28 2.50 -6.71
CA ALA A 34 -15.05 1.50 -7.75
C ALA A 34 -14.85 0.07 -7.20
N ILE A 35 -14.25 -0.07 -6.01
CA ILE A 35 -14.11 -1.36 -5.31
C ILE A 35 -15.49 -1.94 -4.94
N GLY A 36 -16.49 -1.10 -4.66
CA GLY A 36 -17.84 -1.54 -4.33
C GLY A 36 -17.87 -2.49 -3.13
N ASP A 37 -18.49 -3.66 -3.33
CA ASP A 37 -18.68 -4.73 -2.33
C ASP A 37 -17.69 -5.89 -2.47
N ALA A 38 -16.59 -5.69 -3.23
CA ALA A 38 -15.58 -6.72 -3.42
C ALA A 38 -15.05 -7.26 -2.08
N LYS A 39 -14.91 -8.59 -1.98
CA LYS A 39 -14.40 -9.26 -0.78
C LYS A 39 -12.89 -9.41 -0.76
N VAL A 40 -12.26 -9.31 -1.93
CA VAL A 40 -10.81 -9.39 -2.11
C VAL A 40 -10.37 -8.21 -2.95
N VAL A 41 -9.38 -7.47 -2.47
CA VAL A 41 -8.76 -6.34 -3.17
C VAL A 41 -7.26 -6.60 -3.21
N MET A 42 -6.70 -6.66 -4.42
CA MET A 42 -5.26 -6.85 -4.64
C MET A 42 -4.63 -5.50 -4.99
N ILE A 43 -3.61 -5.09 -4.23
CA ILE A 43 -2.94 -3.80 -4.40
C ILE A 43 -1.48 -4.05 -4.76
N GLY A 44 -1.16 -3.91 -6.05
CA GLY A 44 0.21 -4.02 -6.58
C GLY A 44 0.98 -2.70 -6.52
N GLU A 45 2.25 -2.77 -6.91
CA GLU A 45 3.13 -1.62 -7.13
C GLU A 45 3.97 -1.82 -8.40
N ALA A 46 4.40 -0.73 -9.03
CA ALA A 46 5.20 -0.82 -10.26
C ALA A 46 6.67 -1.14 -9.99
N SER A 47 7.16 -0.83 -8.78
CA SER A 47 8.52 -1.12 -8.33
C SER A 47 8.59 -1.17 -6.80
N HIS A 48 9.52 -1.97 -6.28
CA HIS A 48 9.87 -1.95 -4.86
C HIS A 48 10.75 -0.74 -4.51
N GLY A 49 10.70 -0.29 -3.26
CA GLY A 49 11.57 0.78 -2.75
C GLY A 49 11.14 2.21 -3.10
N THR A 50 10.00 2.38 -3.78
CA THR A 50 9.41 3.70 -4.07
C THR A 50 8.50 4.13 -2.93
N TYR A 51 8.93 5.16 -2.19
CA TYR A 51 8.24 5.65 -1.00
C TYR A 51 6.76 5.98 -1.25
N GLU A 52 6.46 6.64 -2.37
CA GLU A 52 5.12 7.06 -2.74
C GLU A 52 4.17 5.88 -2.95
N PHE A 53 4.65 4.73 -3.44
CA PHE A 53 3.83 3.53 -3.56
C PHE A 53 3.48 2.98 -2.19
N TYR A 54 4.43 2.87 -1.27
CA TYR A 54 4.13 2.41 0.09
C TYR A 54 3.19 3.37 0.83
N GLU A 55 3.38 4.68 0.68
CA GLU A 55 2.52 5.67 1.35
C GLU A 55 1.07 5.58 0.84
N ASN A 56 0.87 5.47 -0.48
CA ASN A 56 -0.47 5.28 -1.06
C ASN A 56 -1.10 3.94 -0.68
N ARG A 57 -0.33 2.83 -0.72
CA ARG A 57 -0.80 1.50 -0.33
C ARG A 57 -1.21 1.46 1.15
N ALA A 58 -0.42 2.08 2.02
CA ALA A 58 -0.73 2.19 3.43
C ALA A 58 -2.02 2.98 3.66
N GLU A 59 -2.20 4.11 2.98
CA GLU A 59 -3.39 4.94 3.15
C GLU A 59 -4.66 4.25 2.61
N LEU A 60 -4.60 3.65 1.42
CA LEU A 60 -5.72 2.86 0.88
C LEU A 60 -6.07 1.69 1.80
N THR A 61 -5.06 0.97 2.32
CA THR A 61 -5.29 -0.15 3.24
C THR A 61 -5.98 0.30 4.54
N LYS A 62 -5.56 1.44 5.12
CA LYS A 62 -6.24 2.01 6.31
C LYS A 62 -7.71 2.30 6.02
N ARG A 63 -8.01 2.90 4.86
CA ARG A 63 -9.40 3.20 4.47
C ARG A 63 -10.21 1.93 4.24
N LEU A 64 -9.65 0.91 3.58
CA LEU A 64 -10.32 -0.39 3.41
C LEU A 64 -10.66 -1.04 4.76
N ILE A 65 -9.76 -0.98 5.74
CA ILE A 65 -10.03 -1.49 7.08
C ILE A 65 -11.15 -0.67 7.75
N LYS A 66 -10.99 0.67 7.81
CA LYS A 66 -11.89 1.55 8.57
C LYS A 66 -13.28 1.70 7.96
N GLU A 67 -13.38 1.77 6.64
CA GLU A 67 -14.61 2.16 5.94
C GLU A 67 -15.29 0.98 5.25
N LYS A 68 -14.53 -0.07 4.90
CA LYS A 68 -15.05 -1.26 4.19
C LYS A 68 -14.99 -2.53 5.05
N GLY A 69 -14.45 -2.46 6.27
CA GLY A 69 -14.47 -3.56 7.24
C GLY A 69 -13.54 -4.72 6.89
N PHE A 70 -12.49 -4.51 6.10
CA PHE A 70 -11.49 -5.54 5.86
C PHE A 70 -10.72 -5.88 7.14
N THR A 71 -10.56 -7.16 7.45
CA THR A 71 -9.93 -7.64 8.69
C THR A 71 -8.71 -8.54 8.45
N ILE A 72 -8.40 -8.85 7.20
CA ILE A 72 -7.26 -9.68 6.80
C ILE A 72 -6.40 -8.86 5.82
N LEU A 73 -5.10 -8.78 6.11
CA LEU A 73 -4.09 -8.22 5.21
C LEU A 73 -3.11 -9.34 4.85
N ALA A 74 -3.03 -9.66 3.57
CA ALA A 74 -2.03 -10.58 3.04
C ALA A 74 -0.90 -9.76 2.38
N CYS A 75 0.34 -10.04 2.76
CA CYS A 75 1.53 -9.39 2.23
C CYS A 75 2.38 -10.41 1.48
N GLU A 76 3.07 -9.96 0.42
CA GLU A 76 4.09 -10.74 -0.30
C GLU A 76 5.36 -10.89 0.56
N ALA A 77 5.26 -11.65 1.65
CA ALA A 77 6.22 -11.67 2.73
C ALA A 77 6.51 -13.10 3.20
N ASP A 78 7.68 -13.29 3.82
CA ASP A 78 7.99 -14.55 4.50
C ASP A 78 7.00 -14.78 5.66
N TRP A 79 6.38 -15.96 5.66
CA TRP A 79 5.36 -16.32 6.65
C TRP A 79 5.81 -16.18 8.12
N PRO A 80 7.01 -16.65 8.54
CA PRO A 80 7.43 -16.51 9.94
C PRO A 80 7.54 -15.04 10.39
N CYS A 81 8.11 -14.18 9.55
CA CYS A 81 8.25 -12.76 9.84
C CYS A 81 6.88 -12.07 9.91
N ALA A 82 5.99 -12.37 8.94
CA ALA A 82 4.62 -11.84 8.93
C ALA A 82 3.79 -12.33 10.14
N TRP A 83 3.99 -13.57 10.56
CA TRP A 83 3.32 -14.13 11.74
C TRP A 83 3.70 -13.37 13.01
N LYS A 84 4.99 -13.06 13.19
CA LYS A 84 5.47 -12.27 14.33
C LYS A 84 4.85 -10.87 14.36
N VAL A 85 4.82 -10.18 13.23
CA VAL A 85 4.13 -8.87 13.10
C VAL A 85 2.66 -9.00 13.45
N ASN A 86 1.97 -10.04 12.98
CA ASN A 86 0.57 -10.29 13.33
C ASN A 86 0.37 -10.52 14.84
N GLN A 87 1.28 -11.23 15.52
CA GLN A 87 1.23 -11.38 16.98
C GLN A 87 1.39 -10.05 17.70
N TRP A 88 2.30 -9.18 17.22
CA TRP A 88 2.49 -7.84 17.76
C TRP A 88 1.26 -6.94 17.55
N VAL A 89 0.72 -6.89 16.33
CA VAL A 89 -0.49 -6.11 16.01
C VAL A 89 -1.70 -6.55 16.84
N LYS A 90 -1.81 -7.84 17.18
CA LYS A 90 -2.87 -8.39 18.02
C LYS A 90 -2.60 -8.27 19.53
N GLY A 91 -1.46 -7.71 19.94
CA GLY A 91 -1.08 -7.60 21.35
C GLY A 91 -0.80 -8.94 22.03
N VAL A 92 -0.49 -9.99 21.26
CA VAL A 92 -0.16 -11.33 21.77
C VAL A 92 1.31 -11.42 22.17
N SER A 93 2.20 -10.71 21.46
CA SER A 93 3.61 -10.61 21.83
C SER A 93 3.84 -9.39 22.74
N THR A 94 4.66 -9.57 23.78
CA THR A 94 5.10 -8.49 24.70
C THR A 94 6.60 -8.19 24.56
N ASN A 95 7.30 -8.85 23.63
CA ASN A 95 8.74 -8.76 23.53
C ASN A 95 9.20 -7.51 22.77
N GLU A 96 8.43 -7.08 21.78
CA GLU A 96 8.75 -5.93 20.94
C GLU A 96 8.12 -4.65 21.48
N LYS A 97 8.94 -3.62 21.66
CA LYS A 97 8.53 -2.35 22.26
C LYS A 97 7.82 -1.42 21.28
N ASN A 98 8.05 -1.61 19.99
CA ASN A 98 7.54 -0.76 18.91
C ASN A 98 7.40 -1.54 17.59
N ALA A 99 6.84 -0.88 16.58
CA ALA A 99 6.58 -1.50 15.27
C ALA A 99 7.88 -1.85 14.54
N GLU A 100 8.92 -1.03 14.70
CA GLU A 100 10.23 -1.22 14.09
C GLU A 100 10.89 -2.53 14.56
N GLU A 101 10.82 -2.82 15.87
CA GLU A 101 11.31 -4.07 16.44
C GLU A 101 10.51 -5.29 15.94
N ALA A 102 9.18 -5.16 15.81
CA ALA A 102 8.33 -6.21 15.25
C ALA A 102 8.63 -6.53 13.78
N LEU A 103 9.05 -5.51 13.01
CA LEU A 103 9.47 -5.65 11.62
C LEU A 103 10.95 -6.07 11.47
N GLY A 104 11.72 -6.13 12.56
CA GLY A 104 13.16 -6.36 12.53
C GLY A 104 13.60 -7.73 11.99
N GLU A 105 12.69 -8.71 11.93
CA GLU A 105 12.99 -10.05 11.43
C GLU A 105 12.89 -10.21 9.91
N PHE A 106 12.49 -9.17 9.18
CA PHE A 106 12.51 -9.14 7.71
C PHE A 106 13.95 -8.99 7.18
N LEU A 107 14.75 -10.06 7.33
CA LEU A 107 16.19 -10.07 7.03
C LEU A 107 16.54 -10.74 5.68
N ARG A 108 15.63 -11.57 5.14
CA ARG A 108 15.88 -12.36 3.93
C ARG A 108 16.09 -11.49 2.69
N PHE A 109 15.37 -10.38 2.61
CA PHE A 109 15.45 -9.45 1.51
C PHE A 109 16.21 -8.20 1.89
N PRO A 110 16.89 -7.53 0.95
CA PRO A 110 17.56 -6.28 1.23
C PRO A 110 16.58 -5.26 1.84
N ARG A 111 17.02 -4.53 2.88
CA ARG A 111 16.18 -3.54 3.57
C ARG A 111 15.53 -2.51 2.63
N TRP A 112 16.15 -2.22 1.48
CA TRP A 112 15.59 -1.31 0.47
C TRP A 112 14.27 -1.82 -0.13
N MET A 113 14.06 -3.14 -0.18
CA MET A 113 12.84 -3.76 -0.73
C MET A 113 11.61 -3.48 0.14
N TRP A 114 11.82 -3.12 1.41
CA TRP A 114 10.77 -2.80 2.37
C TRP A 114 10.89 -1.37 2.90
N ARG A 115 11.80 -0.57 2.33
CA ARG A 115 12.09 0.76 2.85
C ARG A 115 10.95 1.70 2.52
N ASN A 116 10.24 2.11 3.57
CA ASN A 116 9.13 3.05 3.53
C ASN A 116 9.45 4.38 4.22
N THR A 117 10.72 4.65 4.53
CA THR A 117 11.21 5.92 5.06
C THR A 117 12.20 6.55 4.07
N GLY A 118 11.95 7.82 3.72
CA GLY A 118 12.89 8.60 2.91
C GLY A 118 14.26 8.67 3.60
N SER A 119 15.34 8.65 2.81
CA SER A 119 16.64 9.11 3.29
C SER A 119 16.50 10.58 3.71
N LEU A 120 16.65 10.84 5.01
CA LEU A 120 17.16 12.13 5.48
C LEU A 120 18.61 12.28 5.02
#